data_AF-A0A841QHE0-F1
#
_entry.id   AF-A0A841QHE0-F1
#
_cell.length_a   1.000
_cell.length_b   1.000
_cell.length_c   1.000
_cell.angle_alpha   90.00
_cell.angle_beta   90.00
_cell.angle_gamma   90.00
#
_symmetry.space_group_name_H-M   'P 1'
#
loop_
_entity.id
_entity.type
_entity.pdbx_description
1 polymer ?
#
loop_
_entity_poly.entity_id
_entity_poly.type
_entity_poly.pdbx_seq_one_letter_code
_entity_poly.pdbx_strand_id
1 'polypeptide(L)'
;MDKIERGPNWEESLGTEFKHRSKDYNFRDVEKEIYGKFENSFLMFLPRLCEHCLNPTCVASCPSGAIYKREEDGIVLVDQEKCRGWRMCVSGCPYKKIYYNWHTGKSEKCVFCYPRIESGQPTVCSETCVGRIRYLGVMLYDADKIETAAATTNPEDAYEQQLDLFLDPHDPAVVEQARRDGIPDAWIDAAQRSPVYRMIKEWKIAFPLHPEYRTLPMVWYIPPLSPIQEAASAGSLETLNGIPDINSLRIPVQYLANMLTAGDEAPVKAALNRLLALRAYMRRFQIENVRDASLLQGAGLSEQQIQDMYRLLAIANYEDRFVVPTAHKEDAEDPYHQRGIAGFHFNQSTTSGKSRFSLWGQQGVRPEIRRHTVKGG
;
A
#
# COMPACT_ATOMS: atom_id res chain seq x y z
N MET A 1 -36.67 -6.48 -11.21
CA MET A 1 -35.87 -7.10 -10.13
C MET A 1 -36.80 -7.24 -8.95
N ASP A 2 -37.17 -8.46 -8.59
CA ASP A 2 -38.18 -8.71 -7.55
C ASP A 2 -37.56 -8.79 -6.15
N LYS A 3 -36.27 -9.15 -6.06
CA LYS A 3 -35.47 -9.14 -4.82
C LYS A 3 -33.99 -8.88 -5.13
N ILE A 4 -33.30 -8.21 -4.21
CA ILE A 4 -31.83 -8.07 -4.23
C ILE A 4 -31.23 -9.28 -3.52
N GLU A 5 -30.31 -9.98 -4.18
CA GLU A 5 -29.71 -11.21 -3.66
C GLU A 5 -28.20 -11.11 -3.39
N ARG A 6 -27.56 -10.03 -3.87
CA ARG A 6 -26.13 -9.76 -3.69
C ARG A 6 -25.84 -8.27 -3.68
N GLY A 7 -24.71 -7.92 -3.09
CA GLY A 7 -24.17 -6.56 -3.08
C GLY A 7 -22.65 -6.59 -2.89
N PRO A 8 -21.97 -5.44 -3.09
CA PRO A 8 -20.50 -5.37 -2.99
C PRO A 8 -19.97 -5.58 -1.56
N ASN A 9 -20.82 -5.45 -0.54
CA ASN A 9 -20.49 -5.63 0.89
C ASN A 9 -21.41 -6.65 1.57
N TRP A 10 -21.84 -7.70 0.85
CA TRP A 10 -22.88 -8.64 1.31
C TRP A 10 -22.50 -9.43 2.58
N GLU A 11 -21.20 -9.64 2.81
CA GLU A 11 -20.65 -10.41 3.94
C GLU A 11 -20.27 -9.52 5.14
N GLU A 12 -20.71 -8.25 5.14
CA GLU A 12 -20.44 -7.30 6.20
C GLU A 12 -20.80 -7.84 7.58
N SER A 13 -19.92 -7.60 8.56
CA SER A 13 -20.13 -7.94 9.97
C SER A 13 -20.57 -9.40 10.19
N LEU A 14 -19.99 -10.32 9.42
CA LEU A 14 -20.28 -11.76 9.47
C LEU A 14 -21.72 -12.12 9.04
N GLY A 15 -22.36 -11.31 8.20
CA GLY A 15 -23.79 -11.39 7.81
C GLY A 15 -24.25 -12.65 7.07
N THR A 16 -23.39 -13.65 6.89
CA THR A 16 -23.72 -14.94 6.29
C THR A 16 -23.27 -16.10 7.19
N GLU A 17 -23.89 -17.27 7.02
CA GLU A 17 -23.51 -18.48 7.76
C GLU A 17 -22.01 -18.79 7.63
N PHE A 18 -21.41 -19.34 8.70
CA PHE A 18 -19.98 -19.64 8.72
C PHE A 18 -19.56 -20.61 7.61
N LYS A 19 -20.42 -21.56 7.20
CA LYS A 19 -20.14 -22.49 6.08
C LYS A 19 -19.83 -21.78 4.74
N HIS A 20 -20.32 -20.55 4.56
CA HIS A 20 -20.02 -19.74 3.39
C HIS A 20 -18.73 -18.95 3.59
N ARG A 21 -18.55 -18.34 4.76
CA ARG A 21 -17.37 -17.53 5.11
C ARG A 21 -16.09 -18.36 5.29
N SER A 22 -16.21 -19.61 5.74
CA SER A 22 -15.08 -20.54 5.92
C SER A 22 -14.47 -21.05 4.61
N LYS A 23 -14.99 -20.58 3.47
CA LYS A 23 -14.40 -20.75 2.13
C LYS A 23 -13.40 -19.65 1.78
N ASP A 24 -13.23 -18.63 2.64
CA ASP A 24 -12.16 -17.65 2.50
C ASP A 24 -10.81 -18.38 2.38
N TYR A 25 -10.03 -17.99 1.37
CA TYR A 25 -8.73 -18.55 1.05
C TYR A 25 -7.78 -18.53 2.26
N ASN A 26 -7.89 -17.51 3.10
CA ASN A 26 -6.99 -17.32 4.24
C ASN A 26 -7.23 -18.31 5.39
N PHE A 27 -8.28 -19.13 5.35
CA PHE A 27 -8.47 -20.26 6.28
C PHE A 27 -7.67 -21.51 5.89
N ARG A 28 -6.86 -21.48 4.82
CA ARG A 28 -5.93 -22.56 4.49
C ARG A 28 -5.01 -22.83 5.69
N ASP A 29 -4.74 -24.09 6.00
CA ASP A 29 -3.84 -24.47 7.11
C ASP A 29 -4.31 -23.97 8.50
N VAL A 30 -5.59 -23.59 8.63
CA VAL A 30 -6.24 -23.21 9.89
C VAL A 30 -7.32 -24.24 10.24
N GLU A 31 -7.36 -24.70 11.48
CA GLU A 31 -8.46 -25.54 11.99
C GLU A 31 -9.74 -24.70 12.14
N LYS A 32 -10.45 -24.49 11.02
CA LYS A 32 -11.50 -23.47 10.93
C LYS A 32 -12.77 -23.78 11.72
N GLU A 33 -13.05 -25.04 12.02
CA GLU A 33 -14.31 -25.46 12.69
C GLU A 33 -14.49 -24.80 14.06
N ILE A 34 -13.39 -24.55 14.79
CA ILE A 34 -13.45 -23.90 16.10
C ILE A 34 -14.02 -22.48 16.03
N TYR A 35 -13.83 -21.78 14.90
CA TYR A 35 -14.27 -20.41 14.67
C TYR A 35 -15.73 -20.30 14.19
N GLY A 36 -16.39 -21.44 13.97
CA GLY A 36 -17.83 -21.51 13.81
C GLY A 36 -18.60 -21.41 15.13
N LYS A 37 -17.91 -21.59 16.26
CA LYS A 37 -18.48 -21.44 17.61
C LYS A 37 -18.60 -19.97 17.99
N PHE A 38 -19.66 -19.63 18.72
CA PHE A 38 -19.96 -18.26 19.10
C PHE A 38 -18.82 -17.62 19.92
N GLU A 39 -18.26 -18.38 20.85
CA GLU A 39 -17.22 -17.95 21.80
C GLU A 39 -15.89 -17.59 21.10
N ASN A 40 -15.62 -18.26 19.99
CA ASN A 40 -14.38 -18.11 19.21
C ASN A 40 -14.56 -17.20 17.97
N SER A 41 -15.74 -16.59 17.80
CA SER A 41 -16.01 -15.75 16.63
C SER A 41 -15.07 -14.54 16.59
N PHE A 42 -14.45 -14.30 15.43
CA PHE A 42 -13.64 -13.12 15.17
C PHE A 42 -14.09 -12.38 13.91
N LEU A 43 -13.76 -11.10 13.85
CA LEU A 43 -14.01 -10.20 12.73
C LEU A 43 -12.81 -9.28 12.58
N MET A 44 -12.43 -9.01 11.33
CA MET A 44 -11.50 -7.95 10.97
C MET A 44 -11.99 -7.24 9.72
N PHE A 45 -11.52 -6.01 9.51
CA PHE A 45 -11.83 -5.24 8.32
C PHE A 45 -10.60 -5.15 7.42
N LEU A 46 -10.78 -5.43 6.13
CA LEU A 46 -9.72 -5.35 5.13
C LEU A 46 -10.09 -4.33 4.03
N PRO A 47 -9.89 -3.02 4.27
CA PRO A 47 -10.10 -2.01 3.24
C PRO A 47 -8.98 -2.09 2.18
N ARG A 48 -9.35 -2.24 0.91
CA ARG A 48 -8.36 -2.40 -0.19
C ARG A 48 -8.63 -1.48 -1.36
N LEU A 49 -7.56 -1.05 -2.01
CA LEU A 49 -7.58 -0.35 -3.30
C LEU A 49 -6.66 -1.08 -4.30
N CYS A 50 -6.29 -0.43 -5.40
CA CYS A 50 -5.25 -1.00 -6.27
C CYS A 50 -3.90 -0.96 -5.53
N GLU A 51 -3.11 -2.00 -5.67
CA GLU A 51 -1.82 -2.08 -4.98
C GLU A 51 -0.71 -1.22 -5.63
N HIS A 52 -0.95 -0.64 -6.82
CA HIS A 52 0.04 0.14 -7.58
C HIS A 52 1.45 -0.50 -7.64
N CYS A 53 1.43 -1.83 -7.79
CA CYS A 53 2.52 -2.79 -7.86
C CYS A 53 3.80 -2.29 -8.55
N LEU A 54 4.97 -2.76 -8.11
CA LEU A 54 6.24 -2.60 -8.83
C LEU A 54 6.31 -3.55 -10.04
N ASN A 55 5.77 -4.77 -9.90
CA ASN A 55 5.60 -5.75 -10.99
C ASN A 55 4.11 -5.97 -11.33
N PRO A 56 3.42 -4.99 -11.92
CA PRO A 56 1.98 -5.07 -12.17
C PRO A 56 1.60 -6.10 -13.24
N THR A 57 1.00 -7.22 -12.84
CA THR A 57 0.49 -8.24 -13.78
C THR A 57 -0.56 -7.70 -14.75
N CYS A 58 -1.28 -6.64 -14.39
CA CYS A 58 -2.23 -5.99 -15.28
C CYS A 58 -1.55 -5.28 -16.46
N VAL A 59 -0.35 -4.72 -16.27
CA VAL A 59 0.48 -4.17 -17.36
C VAL A 59 0.90 -5.31 -18.27
N ALA A 60 1.48 -6.37 -17.70
CA ALA A 60 1.93 -7.55 -18.46
C ALA A 60 0.79 -8.24 -19.24
N SER A 61 -0.42 -8.24 -18.70
CA SER A 61 -1.58 -8.91 -19.31
C SER A 61 -2.31 -8.08 -20.37
N CYS A 62 -1.97 -6.80 -20.57
CA CYS A 62 -2.70 -5.92 -21.48
C CYS A 62 -2.18 -6.03 -22.93
N PRO A 63 -2.92 -6.63 -23.89
CA PRO A 63 -2.39 -6.86 -25.23
C PRO A 63 -2.14 -5.57 -26.02
N SER A 64 -2.87 -4.50 -25.70
CA SER A 64 -2.73 -3.21 -26.38
C SER A 64 -1.66 -2.31 -25.77
N GLY A 65 -0.97 -2.72 -24.69
CA GLY A 65 -0.02 -1.87 -23.98
C GLY A 65 -0.63 -0.58 -23.42
N ALA A 66 -1.94 -0.59 -23.10
CA ALA A 66 -2.65 0.61 -22.65
C ALA A 66 -2.49 0.88 -21.14
N ILE A 67 -1.89 -0.05 -20.40
CA ILE A 67 -1.64 0.11 -18.97
C ILE A 67 -0.15 0.36 -18.78
N TYR A 68 0.19 1.36 -17.98
CA TYR A 68 1.57 1.76 -17.72
C TYR A 68 1.73 2.20 -16.27
N LYS A 69 2.96 2.12 -15.76
CA LYS A 69 3.37 2.70 -14.48
C LYS A 69 4.07 4.02 -14.78
N ARG A 70 3.64 5.10 -14.12
CA ARG A 70 4.30 6.41 -14.20
C ARG A 70 5.68 6.33 -13.55
N GLU A 71 6.65 7.02 -14.13
CA GLU A 71 8.06 6.97 -13.72
C GLU A 71 8.28 7.83 -12.48
N GLU A 72 7.65 9.01 -12.47
CA GLU A 72 7.82 10.05 -11.45
C GLU A 72 7.18 9.71 -10.09
N ASP A 73 6.13 8.90 -10.05
CA ASP A 73 5.36 8.61 -8.82
C ASP A 73 4.95 7.15 -8.65
N GLY A 74 5.23 6.28 -9.64
CA GLY A 74 4.88 4.87 -9.60
C GLY A 74 3.38 4.57 -9.74
N ILE A 75 2.52 5.55 -10.04
CA ILE A 75 1.07 5.32 -10.17
C ILE A 75 0.79 4.55 -11.47
N VAL A 76 0.26 3.33 -11.33
CA VAL A 76 -0.25 2.53 -12.46
C VAL A 76 -1.59 3.06 -12.98
N LEU A 77 -1.69 3.36 -14.27
CA LEU A 77 -2.90 3.91 -14.93
C LEU A 77 -3.31 3.08 -16.15
N VAL A 78 -4.58 3.23 -16.55
CA VAL A 78 -5.12 2.73 -17.83
C VAL A 78 -5.37 3.92 -18.74
N ASP A 79 -4.62 4.01 -19.83
CA ASP A 79 -4.83 4.99 -20.90
C ASP A 79 -6.18 4.75 -21.57
N GLN A 80 -7.12 5.68 -21.36
CA GLN A 80 -8.49 5.55 -21.88
C GLN A 80 -8.55 5.71 -23.41
N GLU A 81 -7.58 6.37 -24.05
CA GLU A 81 -7.52 6.50 -25.51
C GLU A 81 -6.95 5.25 -26.17
N LYS A 82 -5.90 4.66 -25.57
CA LYS A 82 -5.25 3.43 -26.07
C LYS A 82 -6.00 2.16 -25.70
N CYS A 83 -6.79 2.16 -24.62
CA CYS A 83 -7.54 0.97 -24.22
C CYS A 83 -8.47 0.49 -25.33
N ARG A 84 -8.33 -0.79 -25.71
CA ARG A 84 -9.14 -1.46 -26.73
C ARG A 84 -10.18 -2.43 -26.16
N GLY A 85 -10.37 -2.44 -24.84
CA GLY A 85 -11.44 -3.23 -24.22
C GLY A 85 -11.21 -4.75 -24.26
N TRP A 86 -9.96 -5.22 -24.34
CA TRP A 86 -9.63 -6.66 -24.36
C TRP A 86 -9.97 -7.40 -23.07
N ARG A 87 -10.14 -6.68 -21.94
CA ARG A 87 -10.53 -7.21 -20.62
C ARG A 87 -9.56 -8.21 -19.98
N MET A 88 -8.46 -8.58 -20.64
CA MET A 88 -7.43 -9.48 -20.09
C MET A 88 -6.81 -8.96 -18.79
N CYS A 89 -6.69 -7.64 -18.64
CA CYS A 89 -6.20 -7.01 -17.41
C CYS A 89 -7.13 -7.23 -16.19
N VAL A 90 -8.44 -7.43 -16.40
CA VAL A 90 -9.39 -7.75 -15.32
C VAL A 90 -9.07 -9.12 -14.73
N SER A 91 -8.84 -10.13 -15.58
CA SER A 91 -8.41 -11.45 -15.13
C SER A 91 -7.01 -11.41 -14.54
N GLY A 92 -6.08 -10.72 -15.22
CA GLY A 92 -4.65 -10.69 -14.86
C GLY A 92 -4.35 -10.03 -13.52
N CYS A 93 -5.17 -9.08 -13.04
CA CYS A 93 -5.00 -8.50 -11.71
C CYS A 93 -5.44 -9.52 -10.62
N PRO A 94 -4.53 -10.04 -9.79
CA PRO A 94 -4.88 -11.02 -8.77
C PRO A 94 -5.80 -10.41 -7.69
N TYR A 95 -5.63 -9.13 -7.39
CA TYR A 95 -6.47 -8.38 -6.44
C TYR A 95 -7.86 -8.00 -6.96
N LYS A 96 -8.13 -8.23 -8.25
CA LYS A 96 -9.38 -7.85 -8.96
C LYS A 96 -9.75 -6.36 -8.78
N LYS A 97 -8.74 -5.49 -8.92
CA LYS A 97 -8.84 -4.03 -8.77
C LYS A 97 -8.90 -3.26 -10.09
N ILE A 98 -9.22 -3.97 -11.16
CA ILE A 98 -9.56 -3.40 -12.46
C ILE A 98 -10.99 -3.80 -12.75
N TYR A 99 -11.81 -2.82 -13.08
CA TYR A 99 -13.24 -2.98 -13.32
C TYR A 99 -13.51 -2.63 -14.78
N TYR A 100 -14.31 -3.45 -15.45
CA TYR A 100 -14.71 -3.18 -16.82
C TYR A 100 -15.91 -2.24 -16.82
N ASN A 101 -15.79 -1.11 -17.51
CA ASN A 101 -16.90 -0.21 -17.75
C ASN A 101 -17.72 -0.74 -18.93
N TRP A 102 -18.89 -1.26 -18.61
CA TRP A 102 -19.81 -1.86 -19.58
C TRP A 102 -20.40 -0.86 -20.58
N HIS A 103 -20.40 0.43 -20.25
CA HIS A 103 -20.90 1.49 -21.10
C HIS A 103 -19.83 1.97 -22.10
N THR A 104 -18.63 2.31 -21.63
CA THR A 104 -17.55 2.84 -22.49
C THR A 104 -16.79 1.76 -23.25
N GLY A 105 -16.93 0.50 -22.83
CA GLY A 105 -16.22 -0.63 -23.40
C GLY A 105 -14.75 -0.72 -22.97
N LYS A 106 -14.33 0.03 -21.94
CA LYS A 106 -12.94 0.16 -21.50
C LYS A 106 -12.79 -0.26 -20.04
N SER A 107 -11.58 -0.60 -19.64
CA SER A 107 -11.27 -0.93 -18.25
C SER A 107 -10.84 0.32 -17.48
N GLU A 108 -11.29 0.40 -16.24
CA GLU A 108 -10.97 1.47 -15.30
C GLU A 108 -10.44 0.87 -13.99
N LYS A 109 -9.70 1.67 -13.23
CA LYS A 109 -9.11 1.26 -11.95
C LYS A 109 -8.94 2.46 -11.04
N CYS A 110 -8.59 2.20 -9.78
CA CYS A 110 -8.09 3.24 -8.88
C CYS A 110 -6.91 3.97 -9.56
N VAL A 111 -7.00 5.30 -9.60
CA VAL A 111 -5.99 6.18 -10.21
C VAL A 111 -5.06 6.81 -9.17
N PHE A 112 -5.05 6.26 -7.95
CA PHE A 112 -4.36 6.78 -6.76
C PHE A 112 -4.58 8.28 -6.50
N CYS A 113 -5.72 8.81 -6.96
CA CYS A 113 -5.99 10.25 -6.95
C CYS A 113 -4.83 11.09 -7.50
N TYR A 114 -4.18 10.65 -8.59
CA TYR A 114 -3.00 11.33 -9.14
C TYR A 114 -3.16 12.87 -9.27
N PRO A 115 -4.32 13.45 -9.64
CA PRO A 115 -4.44 14.91 -9.72
C PRO A 115 -4.17 15.61 -8.38
N ARG A 116 -4.47 14.93 -7.26
CA ARG A 116 -4.21 15.41 -5.90
C ARG A 116 -2.76 15.14 -5.49
N ILE A 117 -2.27 13.93 -5.73
CA ILE A 117 -0.87 13.54 -5.42
C ILE A 117 0.11 14.47 -6.11
N GLU A 118 -0.14 14.82 -7.38
CA GLU A 118 0.69 15.75 -8.13
C GLU A 118 0.83 17.12 -7.46
N SER A 119 -0.18 17.53 -6.67
CA SER A 119 -0.18 18.78 -5.91
C SER A 119 0.22 18.60 -4.44
N GLY A 120 0.85 17.48 -4.07
CA GLY A 120 1.26 17.19 -2.69
C GLY A 120 0.09 16.89 -1.74
N GLN A 121 -1.11 16.63 -2.26
CA GLN A 121 -2.28 16.34 -1.44
C GLN A 121 -2.49 14.83 -1.28
N PRO A 122 -3.02 14.36 -0.14
CA PRO A 122 -3.35 12.96 0.04
C PRO A 122 -4.45 12.48 -0.92
N THR A 123 -4.51 11.17 -1.12
CA THR A 123 -5.65 10.55 -1.81
C THR A 123 -6.95 10.81 -1.06
N VAL A 124 -8.08 10.85 -1.77
CA VAL A 124 -9.40 11.06 -1.16
C VAL A 124 -9.66 10.03 -0.06
N CYS A 125 -9.43 8.74 -0.34
CA CYS A 125 -9.68 7.69 0.65
C CYS A 125 -8.72 7.71 1.84
N SER A 126 -7.53 8.32 1.70
CA SER A 126 -6.60 8.54 2.82
C SER A 126 -7.07 9.70 3.69
N GLU A 127 -7.38 10.84 3.09
CA GLU A 127 -7.80 12.04 3.80
C GLU A 127 -9.13 11.86 4.54
N THR A 128 -10.09 11.18 3.91
CA THR A 128 -11.43 10.95 4.49
C THR A 128 -11.48 9.72 5.40
N CYS A 129 -10.33 9.10 5.70
CA CYS A 129 -10.28 7.93 6.57
C CYS A 129 -10.60 8.32 8.02
N VAL A 130 -11.86 8.11 8.43
CA VAL A 130 -12.37 8.40 9.78
C VAL A 130 -11.55 7.69 10.86
N GLY A 131 -11.18 6.43 10.63
CA GLY A 131 -10.37 5.64 11.57
C GLY A 131 -8.90 6.08 11.65
N ARG A 132 -8.46 7.06 10.85
CA ARG A 132 -7.09 7.59 10.86
C ARG A 132 -5.99 6.54 10.59
N ILE A 133 -6.33 5.42 9.94
CA ILE A 133 -5.45 4.25 9.76
C ILE A 133 -4.57 4.29 8.50
N ARG A 134 -4.72 5.30 7.63
CA ARG A 134 -4.00 5.38 6.35
C ARG A 134 -2.84 6.35 6.44
N TYR A 135 -1.70 5.92 5.92
CA TYR A 135 -0.45 6.68 5.87
C TYR A 135 0.03 6.72 4.42
N LEU A 136 0.60 7.86 4.01
CA LEU A 136 1.19 8.05 2.69
C LEU A 136 2.60 8.61 2.88
N GLY A 137 3.56 8.01 2.19
CA GLY A 137 4.96 8.40 2.23
C GLY A 137 5.69 7.82 1.05
N VAL A 138 6.76 8.51 0.63
CA VAL A 138 7.63 8.06 -0.47
C VAL A 138 8.39 6.81 -0.04
N MET A 139 8.63 5.92 -1.00
CA MET A 139 9.48 4.75 -0.85
C MET A 139 10.41 4.70 -2.06
N LEU A 140 11.72 4.84 -1.84
CA LEU A 140 12.72 4.67 -2.90
C LEU A 140 12.94 3.18 -3.13
N TYR A 141 13.02 2.76 -4.39
CA TYR A 141 13.20 1.36 -4.76
C TYR A 141 14.15 1.21 -5.93
N ASP A 142 14.87 0.10 -5.97
CA ASP A 142 15.74 -0.30 -7.07
C ASP A 142 14.90 -1.01 -8.16
N ALA A 143 14.68 -0.32 -9.28
CA ALA A 143 13.87 -0.84 -10.38
C ALA A 143 14.54 -2.00 -11.13
N ASP A 144 15.88 -2.05 -11.16
CA ASP A 144 16.63 -3.08 -11.89
C ASP A 144 16.52 -4.45 -11.21
N LYS A 145 16.22 -4.48 -9.91
CA LYS A 145 16.06 -5.71 -9.14
C LYS A 145 14.63 -6.25 -9.13
N ILE A 146 13.64 -5.55 -9.71
CA ILE A 146 12.22 -5.93 -9.69
C ILE A 146 11.99 -7.35 -10.22
N GLU A 147 12.58 -7.69 -11.36
CA GLU A 147 12.42 -9.02 -11.97
C GLU A 147 12.95 -10.11 -11.04
N THR A 148 14.16 -9.92 -10.51
CA THR A 148 14.83 -10.89 -9.62
C THR A 148 14.02 -11.12 -8.35
N ALA A 149 13.55 -10.04 -7.71
CA ALA A 149 12.75 -10.13 -6.50
C ALA A 149 11.38 -10.82 -6.75
N ALA A 150 10.71 -10.51 -7.85
CA ALA A 150 9.43 -11.13 -8.20
C ALA A 150 9.56 -12.61 -8.62
N ALA A 151 10.75 -13.03 -9.08
CA ALA A 151 11.04 -14.36 -9.59
C ALA A 151 11.41 -15.39 -8.49
N THR A 152 11.46 -15.01 -7.21
CA THR A 152 11.85 -15.91 -6.11
C THR A 152 11.09 -17.25 -6.11
N THR A 153 11.75 -18.40 -6.01
CA THR A 153 11.03 -19.68 -6.13
C THR A 153 10.13 -19.99 -4.93
N ASN A 154 10.54 -19.58 -3.73
CA ASN A 154 9.77 -19.79 -2.50
C ASN A 154 8.79 -18.61 -2.28
N PRO A 155 7.47 -18.85 -2.18
CA PRO A 155 6.50 -17.79 -1.89
C PRO A 155 6.74 -17.06 -0.56
N GLU A 156 7.25 -17.74 0.47
CA GLU A 156 7.52 -17.14 1.79
C GLU A 156 8.63 -16.10 1.74
N ASP A 157 9.59 -16.26 0.81
CA ASP A 157 10.68 -15.29 0.63
C ASP A 157 10.20 -13.99 -0.03
N ALA A 158 9.01 -13.98 -0.65
CA ALA A 158 8.53 -12.83 -1.45
C ALA A 158 8.42 -11.53 -0.63
N TYR A 159 8.13 -11.63 0.67
CA TYR A 159 8.12 -10.50 1.59
C TYR A 159 9.51 -9.87 1.75
N GLU A 160 10.51 -10.68 2.12
CA GLU A 160 11.89 -10.21 2.34
C GLU A 160 12.53 -9.75 1.02
N GLN A 161 12.28 -10.45 -0.09
CA GLN A 161 12.75 -10.03 -1.42
C GLN A 161 12.21 -8.65 -1.81
N GLN A 162 10.96 -8.33 -1.47
CA GLN A 162 10.43 -7.00 -1.70
C GLN A 162 11.03 -5.97 -0.74
N LEU A 163 11.29 -6.32 0.52
CA LEU A 163 11.97 -5.43 1.46
C LEU A 163 13.36 -5.03 0.96
N ASP A 164 14.10 -5.95 0.35
CA ASP A 164 15.44 -5.73 -0.19
C ASP A 164 15.46 -4.79 -1.40
N LEU A 165 14.33 -4.61 -2.08
CA LEU A 165 14.19 -3.59 -3.13
C LEU A 165 14.15 -2.17 -2.58
N PHE A 166 13.68 -2.00 -1.35
CA PHE A 166 13.52 -0.67 -0.75
C PHE A 166 14.84 -0.14 -0.22
N LEU A 167 15.17 1.06 -0.68
CA LEU A 167 16.44 1.74 -0.42
C LEU A 167 16.33 2.63 0.81
N ASP A 168 17.43 2.76 1.56
CA ASP A 168 17.49 3.65 2.71
C ASP A 168 17.63 5.12 2.25
N PRO A 169 16.62 5.98 2.47
CA PRO A 169 16.66 7.37 2.02
C PRO A 169 17.66 8.23 2.83
N HIS A 170 18.24 7.69 3.91
CA HIS A 170 19.27 8.37 4.70
C HIS A 170 20.69 7.96 4.32
N ASP A 171 20.87 6.91 3.50
CA ASP A 171 22.18 6.51 3.02
C ASP A 171 22.69 7.55 1.98
N PRO A 172 23.85 8.21 2.23
CA PRO A 172 24.41 9.17 1.30
C PRO A 172 24.63 8.62 -0.11
N ALA A 173 24.94 7.32 -0.26
CA ALA A 173 25.12 6.69 -1.55
C ALA A 173 23.79 6.57 -2.32
N VAL A 174 22.70 6.23 -1.62
CA VAL A 174 21.34 6.18 -2.18
C VAL A 174 20.89 7.59 -2.57
N VAL A 175 21.13 8.59 -1.72
CA VAL A 175 20.76 9.99 -1.99
C VAL A 175 21.47 10.52 -3.23
N GLU A 176 22.77 10.27 -3.35
CA GLU A 176 23.56 10.66 -4.52
C GLU A 176 23.08 9.94 -5.79
N GLN A 177 22.79 8.64 -5.70
CA GLN A 177 22.25 7.88 -6.83
C GLN A 177 20.86 8.38 -7.24
N ALA A 178 19.96 8.63 -6.29
CA ALA A 178 18.63 9.16 -6.57
C ALA A 178 18.67 10.50 -7.32
N ARG A 179 19.60 11.40 -6.97
CA ARG A 179 19.81 12.66 -7.70
C ARG A 179 20.30 12.42 -9.13
N ARG A 180 21.18 11.45 -9.33
CA ARG A 180 21.67 11.07 -10.68
C ARG A 180 20.56 10.50 -11.55
N ASP A 181 19.64 9.75 -10.95
CA ASP A 181 18.46 9.19 -11.60
C ASP A 181 17.33 10.22 -11.80
N GLY A 182 17.56 11.49 -11.42
CA GLY A 182 16.63 12.60 -11.65
C GLY A 182 15.53 12.74 -10.60
N ILE A 183 15.65 12.08 -9.45
CA ILE A 183 14.70 12.24 -8.35
C ILE A 183 14.91 13.62 -7.69
N PRO A 184 13.86 14.48 -7.61
CA PRO A 184 13.99 15.81 -7.01
C PRO A 184 14.31 15.75 -5.51
N ASP A 185 15.07 16.74 -5.01
CA ASP A 185 15.42 16.81 -3.57
C ASP A 185 14.18 16.80 -2.67
N ALA A 186 13.08 17.43 -3.08
CA ALA A 186 11.82 17.41 -2.33
C ALA A 186 11.25 15.99 -2.16
N TRP A 187 11.47 15.09 -3.12
CA TRP A 187 11.08 13.68 -3.04
C TRP A 187 12.00 12.88 -2.12
N ILE A 188 13.31 13.17 -2.14
CA ILE A 188 14.29 12.57 -1.23
C ILE A 188 13.98 12.98 0.22
N ASP A 189 13.74 14.28 0.47
CA ASP A 189 13.36 14.81 1.78
C ASP A 189 12.03 14.23 2.28
N ALA A 190 11.08 13.97 1.38
CA ALA A 190 9.83 13.30 1.69
C ALA A 190 10.04 11.81 2.02
N ALA A 191 10.96 11.13 1.34
CA ALA A 191 11.33 9.74 1.62
C ALA A 191 11.99 9.60 3.00
N GLN A 192 12.88 10.51 3.37
CA GLN A 192 13.52 10.55 4.70
C GLN A 192 12.50 10.71 5.84
N ARG A 193 11.40 11.43 5.60
CA ARG A 193 10.34 11.64 6.59
C ARG A 193 9.17 10.64 6.47
N SER A 194 9.27 9.68 5.56
CA SER A 194 8.19 8.79 5.17
C SER A 194 7.68 7.95 6.36
N PRO A 195 6.39 8.08 6.76
CA PRO A 195 5.82 7.19 7.78
C PRO A 195 5.76 5.74 7.27
N VAL A 196 5.61 5.56 5.95
CA VAL A 196 5.54 4.25 5.30
C VAL A 196 6.90 3.54 5.36
N TYR A 197 8.00 4.25 5.10
CA TYR A 197 9.35 3.70 5.23
C TYR A 197 9.60 3.20 6.66
N ARG A 198 9.25 4.00 7.68
CA ARG A 198 9.41 3.62 9.09
C ARG A 198 8.62 2.36 9.45
N MET A 199 7.35 2.28 9.06
CA MET A 199 6.50 1.11 9.35
C MET A 199 6.99 -0.17 8.66
N ILE A 200 7.56 -0.05 7.46
CA ILE A 200 8.01 -1.17 6.63
C ILE A 200 9.43 -1.62 6.97
N LYS A 201 10.42 -0.71 6.91
CA LYS A 201 11.85 -1.04 7.03
C LYS A 201 12.37 -0.94 8.45
N GLU A 202 12.02 0.11 9.18
CA GLU A 202 12.57 0.34 10.53
C GLU A 202 11.87 -0.49 11.60
N TRP A 203 10.54 -0.48 11.61
CA TRP A 203 9.74 -1.15 12.66
C TRP A 203 9.28 -2.54 12.25
N LYS A 204 9.32 -2.85 10.94
CA LYS A 204 8.79 -4.07 10.31
C LYS A 204 7.46 -4.52 10.93
N ILE A 205 6.48 -3.60 10.95
CA ILE A 205 5.12 -3.86 11.44
C ILE A 205 4.08 -3.85 10.33
N ALA A 206 4.45 -3.40 9.12
CA ALA A 206 3.58 -3.41 7.96
C ALA A 206 4.05 -4.48 6.96
N PHE A 207 3.09 -5.10 6.27
CA PHE A 207 3.32 -6.21 5.34
C PHE A 207 2.58 -6.00 4.01
N PRO A 208 3.11 -6.53 2.90
CA PRO A 208 2.42 -6.53 1.62
C PRO A 208 1.15 -7.39 1.70
N LEU A 209 0.13 -7.08 0.90
CA LEU A 209 -1.03 -7.96 0.77
C LEU A 209 -0.76 -9.04 -0.30
N HIS A 210 -0.84 -10.31 0.10
CA HIS A 210 -0.60 -11.47 -0.75
C HIS A 210 0.69 -11.34 -1.58
N PRO A 211 1.88 -11.29 -0.95
CA PRO A 211 3.15 -11.18 -1.65
C PRO A 211 3.41 -12.35 -2.61
N GLU A 212 2.82 -13.52 -2.37
CA GLU A 212 2.89 -14.71 -3.22
C GLU A 212 2.32 -14.50 -4.63
N TYR A 213 1.57 -13.42 -4.86
CA TYR A 213 1.12 -13.02 -6.19
C TYR A 213 2.24 -12.43 -7.06
N ARG A 214 3.44 -12.19 -6.49
CA ARG A 214 4.65 -11.75 -7.20
C ARG A 214 4.50 -10.43 -7.93
N THR A 215 3.51 -9.64 -7.51
CA THR A 215 3.29 -8.32 -8.09
C THR A 215 4.12 -7.24 -7.41
N LEU A 216 4.75 -7.54 -6.26
CA LEU A 216 5.43 -6.56 -5.42
C LEU A 216 4.49 -5.38 -5.08
N PRO A 217 3.41 -5.62 -4.32
CA PRO A 217 2.37 -4.63 -4.04
C PRO A 217 2.91 -3.45 -3.21
N MET A 218 2.37 -2.25 -3.40
CA MET A 218 2.82 -1.01 -2.75
C MET A 218 1.81 -0.44 -1.74
N VAL A 219 0.71 -1.15 -1.44
CA VAL A 219 -0.17 -0.83 -0.31
C VAL A 219 -0.01 -1.91 0.76
N TRP A 220 0.50 -1.50 1.92
CA TRP A 220 0.92 -2.40 2.99
C TRP A 220 0.02 -2.26 4.22
N TYR A 221 -0.06 -3.31 5.02
CA TYR A 221 -1.02 -3.49 6.09
C TYR A 221 -0.33 -3.82 7.40
N ILE A 222 -0.70 -3.12 8.46
CA ILE A 222 -0.34 -3.51 9.84
C ILE A 222 -1.38 -4.52 10.32
N PRO A 223 -0.98 -5.70 10.83
CA PRO A 223 -1.92 -6.72 11.27
C PRO A 223 -2.68 -6.23 12.51
N PRO A 224 -4.00 -6.52 12.61
CA PRO A 224 -4.80 -6.09 13.74
C PRO A 224 -4.46 -6.88 15.00
N LEU A 225 -4.40 -6.20 16.14
CA LEU A 225 -4.56 -6.86 17.44
C LEU A 225 -6.02 -7.28 17.61
N SER A 226 -6.27 -8.33 18.40
CA SER A 226 -7.62 -8.78 18.75
C SER A 226 -7.80 -8.98 20.25
N PRO A 227 -9.03 -9.15 20.75
CA PRO A 227 -9.25 -9.60 22.12
C PRO A 227 -8.56 -10.94 22.40
N ILE A 228 -8.35 -11.23 23.68
CA ILE A 228 -7.79 -12.49 24.17
C ILE A 228 -8.91 -13.55 24.21
N GLN A 229 -8.59 -14.81 23.95
CA GLN A 229 -9.53 -15.93 24.08
C GLN A 229 -9.88 -16.20 25.57
N GLU A 230 -11.14 -16.51 25.86
CA GLU A 230 -11.67 -16.61 27.24
C GLU A 230 -11.01 -17.70 28.11
N ALA A 231 -10.31 -18.67 27.51
CA ALA A 231 -9.57 -19.68 28.28
C ALA A 231 -8.44 -19.09 29.14
N ALA A 232 -7.91 -17.90 28.80
CA ALA A 232 -6.95 -17.16 29.63
C ALA A 232 -7.62 -16.41 30.80
N SER A 233 -8.94 -16.26 30.79
CA SER A 233 -9.73 -15.54 31.81
C SER A 233 -9.89 -16.33 33.12
N ALA A 234 -9.50 -17.61 33.15
CA ALA A 234 -9.62 -18.50 34.31
C ALA A 234 -8.53 -18.29 35.39
N GLY A 235 -7.82 -17.16 35.37
CA GLY A 235 -6.96 -16.72 36.48
C GLY A 235 -5.46 -16.95 36.32
N SER A 236 -4.99 -17.35 35.13
CA SER A 236 -3.56 -17.45 34.80
C SER A 236 -3.32 -16.85 33.41
N LEU A 237 -3.45 -15.52 33.32
CA LEU A 237 -2.88 -14.80 32.19
C LEU A 237 -1.37 -14.95 32.28
N GLU A 238 -0.80 -15.92 31.55
CA GLU A 238 0.63 -15.96 31.26
C GLU A 238 0.97 -14.65 30.56
N THR A 239 1.45 -13.72 31.37
CA THR A 239 1.83 -12.39 30.95
C THR A 239 3.34 -12.32 31.10
N LEU A 240 4.02 -12.11 29.99
CA LEU A 240 5.43 -11.76 30.04
C LEU A 240 5.49 -10.27 30.40
N ASN A 241 5.65 -9.99 31.70
CA ASN A 241 5.75 -8.63 32.24
C ASN A 241 4.54 -7.71 31.91
N GLY A 242 3.31 -8.26 31.90
CA GLY A 242 2.08 -7.51 31.63
C GLY A 242 1.70 -7.38 30.15
N ILE A 243 2.45 -8.00 29.24
CA ILE A 243 2.07 -8.18 27.84
C ILE A 243 1.32 -9.52 27.68
N PRO A 244 0.10 -9.53 27.09
CA PRO A 244 -0.60 -10.77 26.75
C PRO A 244 0.21 -11.60 25.73
N ASP A 245 0.21 -12.93 25.88
CA ASP A 245 0.77 -13.82 24.86
C ASP A 245 0.04 -13.63 23.51
N ILE A 246 0.79 -13.53 22.42
CA ILE A 246 0.22 -13.44 21.06
C ILE A 246 -0.63 -14.67 20.76
N ASN A 247 -0.25 -15.85 21.22
CA ASN A 247 -1.01 -17.07 20.92
C ASN A 247 -2.39 -17.07 21.59
N SER A 248 -2.61 -16.17 22.56
CA SER A 248 -3.90 -15.99 23.22
C SER A 248 -4.86 -15.08 22.42
N LEU A 249 -4.40 -14.45 21.35
CA LEU A 249 -5.24 -13.60 20.49
C LEU A 249 -6.32 -14.42 19.79
N ARG A 250 -7.53 -13.85 19.71
CA ARG A 250 -8.69 -14.48 19.07
C ARG A 250 -8.53 -14.67 17.56
N ILE A 251 -7.90 -13.73 16.86
CA ILE A 251 -7.63 -13.88 15.43
C ILE A 251 -6.48 -14.90 15.25
N PRO A 252 -6.67 -16.00 14.51
CA PRO A 252 -5.58 -16.93 14.21
C PRO A 252 -4.43 -16.23 13.49
N VAL A 253 -3.21 -16.38 14.02
CA VAL A 253 -2.00 -15.81 13.40
C VAL A 253 -1.79 -16.36 12.00
N GLN A 254 -1.95 -17.68 11.81
CA GLN A 254 -1.87 -18.31 10.48
C GLN A 254 -2.81 -17.67 9.45
N TYR A 255 -4.02 -17.24 9.85
CA TYR A 255 -4.94 -16.54 8.94
C TYR A 255 -4.38 -15.20 8.47
N LEU A 256 -3.71 -14.46 9.36
CA LEU A 256 -3.01 -13.22 9.01
C LEU A 256 -1.77 -13.50 8.17
N ALA A 257 -1.03 -14.57 8.48
CA ALA A 257 0.19 -14.95 7.76
C ALA A 257 -0.11 -15.36 6.31
N ASN A 258 -1.17 -16.16 6.10
CA ASN A 258 -1.66 -16.50 4.76
C ASN A 258 -1.98 -15.28 3.90
N MET A 259 -2.41 -14.18 4.54
CA MET A 259 -2.78 -12.94 3.87
C MET A 259 -1.60 -12.00 3.63
N LEU A 260 -0.63 -11.95 4.53
CA LEU A 260 0.37 -10.87 4.60
C LEU A 260 1.81 -11.33 4.33
N THR A 261 2.10 -12.61 4.53
CA THR A 261 3.47 -13.16 4.52
C THR A 261 3.51 -14.53 3.84
N ALA A 262 2.57 -14.80 2.93
CA ALA A 262 2.43 -16.05 2.18
C ALA A 262 2.33 -17.33 3.03
N GLY A 263 2.03 -17.20 4.34
CA GLY A 263 1.90 -18.31 5.29
C GLY A 263 2.93 -18.29 6.42
N ASP A 264 4.01 -17.50 6.32
CA ASP A 264 5.03 -17.42 7.38
C ASP A 264 4.53 -16.59 8.58
N GLU A 265 4.32 -17.25 9.71
CA GLU A 265 3.85 -16.59 10.93
C GLU A 265 4.91 -15.72 11.62
N ALA A 266 6.20 -15.98 11.41
CA ALA A 266 7.25 -15.38 12.22
C ALA A 266 7.29 -13.83 12.12
N PRO A 267 7.22 -13.22 10.92
CA PRO A 267 7.17 -11.77 10.79
C PRO A 267 5.90 -11.17 11.41
N VAL A 268 4.75 -11.82 11.23
CA VAL A 268 3.47 -11.38 11.80
C VAL A 268 3.51 -11.40 13.32
N LYS A 269 4.02 -12.49 13.93
CA LYS A 269 4.22 -12.59 15.39
C LYS A 269 5.14 -11.50 15.89
N ALA A 270 6.27 -11.25 15.21
CA ALA A 270 7.19 -10.19 15.59
C ALA A 270 6.53 -8.80 15.57
N ALA A 271 5.71 -8.50 14.55
CA ALA A 271 4.97 -7.25 14.46
C ALA A 271 3.92 -7.11 15.57
N LEU A 272 3.13 -8.15 15.83
CA LEU A 272 2.13 -8.15 16.91
C LEU A 272 2.81 -7.95 18.29
N ASN A 273 3.98 -8.56 18.51
CA ASN A 273 4.79 -8.37 19.73
C ASN A 273 5.22 -6.91 19.89
N ARG A 274 5.70 -6.28 18.81
CA ARG A 274 6.07 -4.85 18.82
C ARG A 274 4.88 -3.94 19.14
N LEU A 275 3.71 -4.22 18.58
CA LEU A 275 2.48 -3.46 18.86
C LEU A 275 2.00 -3.65 20.31
N LEU A 276 2.12 -4.85 20.86
CA LEU A 276 1.81 -5.13 22.26
C LEU A 276 2.82 -4.47 23.22
N ALA A 277 4.12 -4.51 22.89
CA ALA A 277 5.18 -3.84 23.65
C ALA A 277 4.96 -2.33 23.69
N LEU A 278 4.60 -1.70 22.56
CA LEU A 278 4.18 -0.29 22.52
C LEU A 278 3.06 -0.01 23.53
N ARG A 279 2.00 -0.83 23.52
CA ARG A 279 0.86 -0.64 24.44
C ARG A 279 1.25 -0.82 25.90
N ALA A 280 2.03 -1.86 26.22
CA ALA A 280 2.46 -2.13 27.58
C ALA A 280 3.40 -1.03 28.11
N TYR A 281 4.38 -0.62 27.31
CA TYR A 281 5.30 0.46 27.67
C TYR A 281 4.55 1.78 27.91
N MET A 282 3.69 2.19 26.97
CA MET A 282 2.95 3.45 27.10
C MET A 282 1.96 3.41 28.26
N ARG A 283 1.38 2.25 28.58
CA ARG A 283 0.53 2.08 29.77
C ARG A 283 1.33 2.32 31.06
N ARG A 284 2.49 1.68 31.24
CA ARG A 284 3.31 1.87 32.44
C ARG A 284 3.82 3.31 32.53
N PHE A 285 4.24 3.88 31.41
CA PHE A 285 4.69 5.26 31.36
C PHE A 285 3.58 6.25 31.72
N GLN A 286 2.38 6.11 31.16
CA GLN A 286 1.29 7.08 31.37
C GLN A 286 0.55 6.90 32.71
N ILE A 287 0.43 5.66 33.21
CA ILE A 287 -0.32 5.37 34.44
C ILE A 287 0.61 5.38 35.66
N GLU A 288 1.77 4.71 35.56
CA GLU A 288 2.68 4.50 36.68
C GLU A 288 3.85 5.49 36.69
N ASN A 289 4.04 6.28 35.62
CA ASN A 289 5.21 7.13 35.40
C ASN A 289 6.54 6.36 35.44
N VAL A 290 6.52 5.10 35.03
CA VAL A 290 7.69 4.21 35.00
C VAL A 290 8.13 3.99 33.56
N ARG A 291 9.41 4.26 33.28
CA ARG A 291 10.07 3.92 32.01
C ARG A 291 10.71 2.54 32.14
N ASP A 292 9.97 1.52 31.74
CA ASP A 292 10.41 0.13 31.84
C ASP A 292 11.00 -0.37 30.52
N ALA A 293 12.32 -0.21 30.37
CA ALA A 293 13.05 -0.65 29.18
C ALA A 293 13.04 -2.18 29.00
N SER A 294 12.73 -2.97 30.04
CA SER A 294 12.70 -4.44 29.95
C SER A 294 11.61 -4.93 29.00
N LEU A 295 10.50 -4.19 28.89
CA LEU A 295 9.40 -4.47 27.95
C LEU A 295 9.80 -4.31 26.49
N LEU A 296 10.89 -3.58 26.22
CA LEU A 296 11.34 -3.26 24.87
C LEU A 296 12.37 -4.27 24.35
N GLN A 297 13.14 -4.90 25.26
CA GLN A 297 14.18 -5.86 24.91
C GLN A 297 13.61 -7.05 24.12
N GLY A 298 12.45 -7.59 24.54
CA GLY A 298 11.79 -8.70 23.85
C GLY A 298 11.25 -8.35 22.46
N ALA A 299 10.98 -7.07 22.19
CA ALA A 299 10.48 -6.59 20.90
C ALA A 299 11.59 -6.06 19.97
N GLY A 300 12.82 -5.93 20.49
CA GLY A 300 13.96 -5.36 19.76
C GLY A 300 13.75 -3.88 19.40
N LEU A 301 13.07 -3.11 20.25
CA LEU A 301 12.79 -1.69 20.02
C LEU A 301 13.56 -0.81 21.00
N SER A 302 13.98 0.37 20.55
CA SER A 302 14.50 1.42 21.44
C SER A 302 13.37 2.25 22.05
N GLU A 303 13.65 2.96 23.14
CA GLU A 303 12.69 3.91 23.73
C GLU A 303 12.30 4.99 22.70
N GLN A 304 13.27 5.48 21.91
CA GLN A 304 13.01 6.46 20.86
C GLN A 304 12.05 5.91 19.80
N GLN A 305 12.28 4.68 19.32
CA GLN A 305 11.37 4.03 18.36
C GLN A 305 9.95 3.89 18.90
N ILE A 306 9.80 3.57 20.20
CA ILE A 306 8.49 3.47 20.84
C ILE A 306 7.78 4.84 20.90
N GLN A 307 8.50 5.91 21.22
CA GLN A 307 7.94 7.26 21.21
C GLN A 307 7.52 7.67 19.79
N ASP A 308 8.34 7.35 18.79
CA ASP A 308 8.03 7.65 17.39
C ASP A 308 6.84 6.81 16.87
N MET A 309 6.77 5.54 17.26
CA MET A 309 5.60 4.68 17.00
C MET A 309 4.34 5.24 17.68
N TYR A 310 4.43 5.69 18.93
CA TYR A 310 3.29 6.29 19.63
C TYR A 310 2.85 7.59 18.92
N ARG A 311 3.79 8.44 18.53
CA ARG A 311 3.49 9.66 17.77
C ARG A 311 2.79 9.33 16.44
N LEU A 312 3.33 8.40 15.66
CA LEU A 312 2.75 8.06 14.36
C LEU A 312 1.43 7.30 14.47
N LEU A 313 1.33 6.28 15.32
CA LEU A 313 0.19 5.36 15.36
C LEU A 313 -0.95 5.82 16.29
N ALA A 314 -0.64 6.53 17.38
CA ALA A 314 -1.65 6.94 18.37
C ALA A 314 -2.06 8.40 18.21
N ILE A 315 -1.10 9.34 18.17
CA ILE A 315 -1.40 10.77 17.97
C ILE A 315 -1.81 11.02 16.51
N ALA A 316 -1.02 10.47 15.58
CA ALA A 316 -1.31 10.37 14.16
C ALA A 316 -1.68 11.71 13.50
N ASN A 317 -0.93 12.77 13.81
CA ASN A 317 -1.15 14.11 13.25
C ASN A 317 -1.21 14.10 11.71
N TYR A 318 -1.91 15.06 11.11
CA TYR A 318 -2.17 15.05 9.66
C TYR A 318 -0.86 15.05 8.85
N GLU A 319 0.06 15.95 9.21
CA GLU A 319 1.38 16.12 8.61
C GLU A 319 2.32 14.92 8.81
N ASP A 320 2.09 14.17 9.88
CA ASP A 320 2.85 12.96 10.19
C ASP A 320 2.34 11.75 9.39
N ARG A 321 1.03 11.72 9.06
CA ARG A 321 0.42 10.64 8.28
C ARG A 321 0.63 10.78 6.78
N PHE A 322 0.64 12.01 6.28
CA PHE A 322 0.64 12.27 4.84
C PHE A 322 1.86 13.11 4.47
N VAL A 323 2.93 12.41 4.08
CA VAL A 323 4.17 13.02 3.57
C VAL A 323 4.20 12.80 2.05
N VAL A 324 3.49 13.66 1.33
CA VAL A 324 3.30 13.57 -0.13
C VAL A 324 3.99 14.77 -0.79
N PRO A 325 5.08 14.57 -1.55
CA PRO A 325 5.72 15.64 -2.30
C PRO A 325 4.88 16.01 -3.54
N THR A 326 5.13 17.18 -4.12
CA THR A 326 4.54 17.59 -5.41
C THR A 326 5.18 16.83 -6.57
N ALA A 327 4.39 16.45 -7.56
CA ALA A 327 4.96 15.98 -8.83
C ALA A 327 5.39 17.21 -9.62
N HIS A 328 6.69 17.34 -9.86
CA HIS A 328 7.32 18.46 -10.56
C HIS A 328 6.94 18.50 -12.05
N LYS A 329 5.67 18.79 -12.36
CA LYS A 329 5.12 18.81 -13.73
C LYS A 329 5.84 19.78 -14.66
N GLU A 330 6.46 20.81 -14.09
CA GLU A 330 7.28 21.79 -14.79
C GLU A 330 8.46 21.18 -15.57
N ASP A 331 8.88 19.96 -15.24
CA ASP A 331 9.96 19.27 -15.94
C ASP A 331 9.50 18.67 -17.28
N ALA A 332 8.21 18.32 -17.40
CA ALA A 332 7.64 17.65 -18.57
C ALA A 332 6.82 18.58 -19.49
N GLU A 333 6.24 19.64 -18.93
CA GLU A 333 5.32 20.54 -19.63
C GLU A 333 5.76 22.01 -19.49
N ASP A 334 5.28 22.89 -20.38
CA ASP A 334 5.39 24.34 -20.16
C ASP A 334 4.27 24.79 -19.20
N PRO A 335 4.57 25.04 -17.91
CA PRO A 335 3.55 25.37 -16.92
C PRO A 335 2.91 26.73 -17.19
N TYR A 336 3.63 27.67 -17.82
CA TYR A 336 3.10 28.99 -18.12
C TYR A 336 2.05 28.90 -19.22
N HIS A 337 2.34 28.14 -20.27
CA HIS A 337 1.37 27.86 -21.32
C HIS A 337 0.15 27.10 -20.76
N GLN A 338 0.37 25.99 -20.04
CA GLN A 338 -0.72 25.19 -19.48
C GLN A 338 -1.61 25.99 -18.52
N ARG A 339 -1.03 26.85 -17.69
CA ARG A 339 -1.81 27.75 -16.81
C ARG A 339 -2.79 28.65 -17.58
N GLY A 340 -2.42 29.08 -18.79
CA GLY A 340 -3.27 29.93 -19.63
C GLY A 340 -4.38 29.19 -20.38
N ILE A 341 -4.19 27.89 -20.67
CA ILE A 341 -5.10 27.13 -21.55
C ILE A 341 -5.86 25.99 -20.86
N ALA A 342 -5.39 25.49 -19.71
CA ALA A 342 -6.00 24.36 -19.02
C ALA A 342 -7.45 24.69 -18.60
N GLY A 343 -8.38 23.76 -18.86
CA GLY A 343 -9.81 23.92 -18.59
C GLY A 343 -10.64 24.48 -19.76
N PHE A 344 -10.00 25.00 -20.81
CA PHE A 344 -10.70 25.43 -22.03
C PHE A 344 -10.80 24.28 -23.04
N HIS A 345 -11.89 23.52 -22.99
CA HIS A 345 -12.14 22.37 -23.88
C HIS A 345 -12.78 22.73 -25.23
N PHE A 346 -12.56 23.95 -25.74
CA PHE A 346 -13.13 24.38 -27.02
C PHE A 346 -12.41 23.71 -28.19
N ASN A 347 -13.14 22.96 -29.03
CA ASN A 347 -12.64 22.40 -30.30
C ASN A 347 -11.35 21.55 -30.23
N GLN A 348 -10.98 21.00 -29.08
CA GLN A 348 -9.90 20.02 -29.02
C GLN A 348 -10.34 18.74 -29.75
N SER A 349 -9.77 18.47 -30.92
CA SER A 349 -9.59 17.09 -31.35
C SER A 349 -8.82 16.40 -30.23
N THR A 350 -9.43 15.45 -29.55
CA THR A 350 -8.94 14.76 -28.33
C THR A 350 -7.74 13.86 -28.63
N THR A 351 -6.69 14.42 -29.24
CA THR A 351 -5.51 13.67 -29.62
C THR A 351 -4.32 14.52 -29.24
N SER A 352 -3.65 14.11 -28.17
CA SER A 352 -2.33 14.58 -27.70
C SER A 352 -1.20 14.12 -28.63
N GLY A 353 -1.49 13.99 -29.93
CA GLY A 353 -0.50 13.56 -30.90
C GLY A 353 0.69 14.52 -30.88
N LYS A 354 1.91 13.98 -30.77
CA LYS A 354 3.15 14.78 -30.89
C LYS A 354 3.34 15.38 -32.29
N SER A 355 2.49 14.99 -33.25
CA SER A 355 2.47 15.50 -34.62
C SER A 355 1.77 16.85 -34.69
N ARG A 356 2.39 17.81 -35.37
CA ARG A 356 1.78 19.11 -35.68
C ARG A 356 0.66 19.01 -36.72
N PHE A 357 0.61 17.92 -37.47
CA PHE A 357 -0.38 17.71 -38.51
C PHE A 357 -1.71 17.23 -37.92
N SER A 358 -2.79 17.95 -38.23
CA SER A 358 -4.17 17.57 -37.93
C SER A 358 -4.97 17.54 -39.23
N LEU A 359 -5.84 16.53 -39.38
CA LEU A 359 -6.75 16.41 -40.52
C LEU A 359 -7.73 17.59 -40.62
N TRP A 360 -7.96 18.30 -39.53
CA TRP A 360 -8.93 19.39 -39.43
C TRP A 360 -8.30 20.79 -39.56
N GLY A 361 -7.04 20.87 -40.01
CA GLY A 361 -6.35 22.16 -40.25
C GLY A 361 -6.01 22.96 -38.98
N GLN A 362 -6.25 22.41 -37.79
CA GLN A 362 -5.82 22.99 -36.53
C GLN A 362 -4.29 22.83 -36.38
N GLN A 363 -3.57 23.90 -36.05
CA GLN A 363 -2.16 23.79 -35.69
C GLN A 363 -2.06 23.14 -34.30
N GLY A 364 -1.54 21.90 -34.23
CA GLY A 364 -1.24 21.27 -32.96
C GLY A 364 -0.16 22.06 -32.21
N VAL A 365 -0.43 22.43 -30.96
CA VAL A 365 0.57 23.05 -30.07
C VAL A 365 1.61 21.97 -29.74
N ARG A 366 2.90 22.23 -30.01
CA ARG A 366 3.97 21.35 -29.54
C ARG A 366 4.09 21.50 -28.02
N PRO A 367 4.14 20.42 -27.24
CA PRO A 367 4.79 20.49 -25.93
C PRO A 367 6.28 20.79 -26.20
N GLU A 368 6.78 21.93 -25.71
CA GLU A 368 8.23 22.15 -25.63
C GLU A 368 8.79 21.25 -24.53
N ILE A 369 9.10 20.00 -24.87
CA ILE A 369 9.86 19.14 -23.98
C ILE A 369 11.29 19.72 -23.93
N ARG A 370 11.69 20.32 -22.81
CA ARG A 370 13.09 20.64 -22.55
C ARG A 370 13.87 19.34 -22.49
N ARG A 371 14.53 19.00 -23.60
CA ARG A 371 15.50 17.90 -23.62
C ARG A 371 16.66 18.30 -22.71
N HIS A 372 16.74 17.72 -21.51
CA HIS A 372 18.01 17.60 -20.83
C HIS A 372 18.89 16.72 -21.72
N THR A 373 19.85 17.37 -22.38
CA THR A 373 20.93 16.68 -23.07
C THR A 373 21.77 16.02 -21.99
N VAL A 374 21.62 14.70 -21.83
CA VAL A 374 22.69 13.88 -21.26
C VAL A 374 23.86 14.06 -22.22
N LYS A 375 24.81 14.92 -21.86
CA LYS A 375 26.10 14.99 -22.55
C LYS A 375 26.76 13.64 -22.32
N GLY A 376 26.84 12.85 -23.39
CA GLY A 376 27.81 11.77 -23.47
C GLY A 376 29.21 12.35 -23.27
N GLY A 377 29.95 11.74 -22.35
CA GLY A 377 31.33 11.99 -22.01
C GLY A 377 31.83 10.84 -21.17
#